data_AF-A0A284RMP7-F1
#
_entry.id   AF-A0A284RMP7-F1
#
_cell.length_a   1.000
_cell.length_b   1.000
_cell.length_c   1.000
_cell.angle_alpha   90.00
_cell.angle_beta   90.00
_cell.angle_gamma   90.00
#
_symmetry.space_group_name_H-M   'P 1'
#
loop_
_entity.id
_entity.type
_entity.pdbx_description
1 polymer ?
#
loop_
_entity_poly.entity_id
_entity_poly.type
_entity_poly.pdbx_seq_one_letter_code
_entity_poly.pdbx_strand_id
1 'polypeptide(L)'
;MPSAVNKPAPGVSFFSPHQETASGTALSKEVPSLFQPLTIRGVTFQNRIFLSPMCQYSAVDGHITPWHTAHYGGIITRGPGLSIIEATAILANGRTCPEDLGIWSDDHVRTLTPLVELAHSQSQKIGIQLAHGGRKSSTVAPWLSGQALAEENVGGWPTDVVAPSPIPWAADYATPKELSKDDIKDLLQAYKDSALRAVKAGFDVIEIHAAHGYLLHEFLSPVSNQRTDEYGGSWENRVRLILDAVDTVRGVIPQDMPLFFRISGSEGLEYLDIPSWRSEDTVRLAPLLKDRGIDLLDVSSGGNSSRQRIKGAPAYQTPLAHAVKQANIPGLIVSTVGSITDATLAQSILDEGRADVILVGKGFQKNPGLVWAWADELGVDIAIANQIYWGFYGRRKPRNSFSDPTRSDLFYHLIYPNSGSPPIFAVSFLPHAPLTPDSPTIIGWLPAQGAGEESGLNDFTENHKFRDVLHQAVQDGLREGVDEVQQNGATQLQNGWMHIHDERNIPPLGRIGDPDDIVASVLVENGKILANTYQPMPAYRFCTSHGVTQLTPGLSQKLRSLLEQLSA
;
A
#
# COMPACT_ATOMS: atom_id res chain seq x y z
N MET A 1 16.09 -29.85 -16.56
CA MET A 1 16.81 -28.68 -16.02
C MET A 1 15.80 -27.56 -15.84
N PRO A 2 15.74 -26.85 -14.70
CA PRO A 2 14.88 -25.68 -14.62
C PRO A 2 15.32 -24.65 -15.67
N SER A 3 14.41 -24.24 -16.54
CA SER A 3 14.61 -23.21 -17.56
C SER A 3 14.42 -21.78 -17.03
N ALA A 4 14.00 -21.65 -15.76
CA ALA A 4 13.73 -20.37 -15.12
C ALA A 4 14.98 -19.82 -14.41
N VAL A 5 15.33 -18.56 -14.71
CA VAL A 5 16.44 -17.83 -14.09
C VAL A 5 15.92 -16.99 -12.92
N ASN A 6 16.62 -17.01 -11.79
CA ASN A 6 16.37 -16.05 -10.71
C ASN A 6 16.88 -14.67 -11.13
N LYS A 7 15.98 -13.83 -11.64
CA LYS A 7 16.32 -12.51 -12.16
C LYS A 7 16.80 -11.60 -11.01
N PRO A 8 17.92 -10.87 -11.17
CA PRO A 8 18.33 -9.87 -10.18
C PRO A 8 17.36 -8.69 -10.17
N ALA A 9 17.18 -8.06 -9.01
CA ALA A 9 16.46 -6.80 -8.86
C ALA A 9 17.16 -5.70 -9.69
N PRO A 10 16.39 -4.87 -10.42
CA PRO A 10 16.96 -3.81 -11.24
C PRO A 10 17.47 -2.66 -10.36
N GLY A 11 18.49 -1.94 -10.84
CA GLY A 11 18.89 -0.65 -10.28
C GLY A 11 19.58 -0.68 -8.91
N VAL A 12 20.06 -1.84 -8.45
CA VAL A 12 20.76 -1.99 -7.16
C VAL A 12 22.19 -2.52 -7.35
N SER A 13 23.10 -2.20 -6.42
CA SER A 13 24.53 -2.51 -6.53
C SER A 13 24.91 -3.95 -6.12
N PHE A 14 23.93 -4.77 -5.74
CA PHE A 14 24.13 -6.13 -5.22
C PHE A 14 23.07 -7.09 -5.77
N PHE A 15 23.35 -8.40 -5.71
CA PHE A 15 22.36 -9.40 -6.09
C PHE A 15 21.25 -9.51 -5.04
N SER A 16 20.02 -9.33 -5.48
CA SER A 16 18.82 -9.71 -4.75
C SER A 16 17.79 -10.26 -5.74
N PRO A 17 17.04 -11.32 -5.42
CA PRO A 17 15.96 -11.79 -6.28
C PRO A 17 14.95 -10.68 -6.57
N HIS A 18 14.60 -10.50 -7.84
CA HIS A 18 13.61 -9.50 -8.24
C HIS A 18 12.26 -9.78 -7.55
N GLN A 19 11.76 -8.80 -6.81
CA GLN A 19 10.47 -8.84 -6.15
C GLN A 19 9.45 -8.03 -6.96
N GLU A 20 8.68 -8.67 -7.85
CA GLU A 20 7.72 -7.95 -8.70
C GLU A 20 6.57 -7.30 -7.90
N THR A 21 6.02 -8.04 -6.93
CA THR A 21 4.96 -7.53 -6.05
C THR A 21 5.53 -7.22 -4.68
N ALA A 22 5.40 -5.97 -4.23
CA ALA A 22 5.86 -5.56 -2.90
C ALA A 22 5.28 -6.45 -1.79
N SER A 23 6.11 -6.87 -0.83
CA SER A 23 5.65 -7.51 0.41
C SER A 23 4.57 -6.65 1.08
N GLY A 24 3.55 -7.27 1.67
CA GLY A 24 2.43 -6.56 2.30
C GLY A 24 1.35 -6.04 1.34
N THR A 25 1.44 -6.33 0.04
CA THR A 25 0.36 -6.06 -0.93
C THR A 25 -0.77 -7.07 -0.73
N ALA A 26 -2.02 -6.62 -0.57
CA ALA A 26 -3.16 -7.53 -0.47
C ALA A 26 -3.40 -8.31 -1.78
N LEU A 27 -3.76 -9.60 -1.66
CA LEU A 27 -4.03 -10.51 -2.77
C LEU A 27 -5.51 -10.91 -2.87
N SER A 28 -6.34 -10.46 -1.94
CA SER A 28 -7.79 -10.72 -1.89
C SER A 28 -8.57 -9.83 -2.86
N LYS A 29 -9.79 -10.27 -3.25
CA LYS A 29 -10.71 -9.45 -4.06
C LYS A 29 -11.29 -8.27 -3.28
N GLU A 30 -11.63 -8.50 -2.01
CA GLU A 30 -12.06 -7.45 -1.08
C GLU A 30 -10.88 -7.09 -0.18
N VAL A 31 -10.48 -5.82 -0.22
CA VAL A 31 -9.29 -5.32 0.50
C VAL A 31 -9.74 -4.30 1.54
N PRO A 32 -9.54 -4.55 2.84
CA PRO A 32 -9.82 -3.58 3.90
C PRO A 32 -9.08 -2.27 3.68
N SER A 33 -9.64 -1.14 4.10
CA SER A 33 -9.06 0.19 3.84
C SER A 33 -7.60 0.30 4.30
N LEU A 34 -7.21 -0.37 5.38
CA LEU A 34 -5.84 -0.43 5.88
C LEU A 34 -4.85 -1.06 4.89
N PHE A 35 -5.30 -2.01 4.08
CA PHE A 35 -4.50 -2.70 3.07
C PHE A 35 -4.73 -2.20 1.64
N GLN A 36 -5.61 -1.21 1.44
CA GLN A 36 -5.80 -0.61 0.14
C GLN A 36 -4.59 0.23 -0.25
N PRO A 37 -4.17 0.18 -1.53
CA PRO A 37 -3.07 1.00 -2.00
C PRO A 37 -3.44 2.48 -1.94
N LEU A 38 -2.43 3.33 -1.73
CA LEU A 38 -2.55 4.78 -1.73
C LEU A 38 -1.51 5.36 -2.68
N THR A 39 -1.94 6.17 -3.64
CA THR A 39 -1.02 6.91 -4.51
C THR A 39 -0.97 8.36 -4.10
N ILE A 40 0.24 8.85 -3.81
CA ILE A 40 0.52 10.25 -3.54
C ILE A 40 1.52 10.70 -4.60
N ARG A 41 1.12 11.68 -5.42
CA ARG A 41 1.91 12.11 -6.60
C ARG A 41 2.30 10.93 -7.48
N GLY A 42 3.58 10.69 -7.74
CA GLY A 42 4.08 9.58 -8.55
C GLY A 42 4.40 8.31 -7.78
N VAL A 43 4.12 8.26 -6.47
CA VAL A 43 4.48 7.13 -5.61
C VAL A 43 3.24 6.40 -5.12
N THR A 44 3.16 5.11 -5.42
CA THR A 44 2.13 4.21 -4.92
C THR A 44 2.65 3.37 -3.76
N PHE A 45 1.95 3.43 -2.64
CA PHE A 45 2.17 2.61 -1.45
C PHE A 45 1.16 1.46 -1.47
N GLN A 46 1.62 0.24 -1.22
CA GLN A 46 0.81 -0.98 -1.37
C GLN A 46 -0.22 -1.20 -0.25
N ASN A 47 -0.08 -0.49 0.87
CA ASN A 47 -1.02 -0.44 1.99
C ASN A 47 -0.85 0.88 2.75
N ARG A 48 -1.69 1.12 3.77
CA ARG A 48 -1.74 2.37 4.54
C ARG A 48 -1.08 2.26 5.91
N ILE A 49 -0.19 1.27 6.09
CA ILE A 49 0.55 1.00 7.33
C ILE A 49 1.99 1.47 7.15
N PHE A 50 2.33 2.62 7.69
CA PHE A 50 3.64 3.23 7.54
C PHE A 50 4.47 3.08 8.81
N LEU A 51 5.78 2.85 8.67
CA LEU A 51 6.73 2.91 9.78
C LEU A 51 6.99 4.39 10.10
N SER A 52 6.70 4.79 11.34
CA SER A 52 7.02 6.11 11.85
C SER A 52 8.55 6.28 12.02
N PRO A 53 9.10 7.48 11.81
CA PRO A 53 10.50 7.78 12.14
C PRO A 53 10.75 7.56 13.64
N MET A 54 11.82 6.85 13.98
CA MET A 54 12.20 6.49 15.35
C MET A 54 13.71 6.52 15.51
N CYS A 55 14.24 7.50 16.24
CA CYS A 55 15.67 7.61 16.52
C CYS A 55 16.25 6.32 17.10
N GLN A 56 17.35 5.87 16.52
CA GLN A 56 18.08 4.67 16.92
C GLN A 56 19.33 4.98 17.74
N TYR A 57 19.81 6.23 17.68
CA TYR A 57 20.97 6.70 18.45
C TYR A 57 22.19 5.77 18.27
N SER A 58 22.43 5.36 17.02
CA SER A 58 23.39 4.31 16.66
C SER A 58 24.30 4.71 15.48
N ALA A 59 24.32 5.99 15.13
CA ALA A 59 25.16 6.56 14.09
C ALA A 59 26.54 6.96 14.64
N VAL A 60 27.50 7.15 13.74
CA VAL A 60 28.81 7.73 14.07
C VAL A 60 29.04 8.91 13.15
N ASP A 61 29.13 10.11 13.73
CA ASP A 61 29.25 11.36 12.97
C ASP A 61 28.19 11.47 11.86
N GLY A 62 26.92 11.18 12.20
CA GLY A 62 25.82 11.19 11.24
C GLY A 62 25.77 10.01 10.26
N HIS A 63 26.80 9.17 10.19
CA HIS A 63 26.85 8.05 9.27
C HIS A 63 26.08 6.84 9.81
N ILE A 64 25.33 6.23 8.91
CA ILE A 64 24.62 4.98 9.16
C ILE A 64 25.62 3.84 9.44
N THR A 65 25.22 2.95 10.35
CA THR A 65 26.00 1.79 10.80
C THR A 65 25.24 0.48 10.54
N PRO A 66 25.88 -0.71 10.67
CA PRO A 66 25.21 -2.00 10.48
C PRO A 66 23.94 -2.19 11.33
N TRP A 67 23.82 -1.49 12.46
CA TRP A 67 22.59 -1.46 13.27
C TRP A 67 21.37 -1.08 12.43
N HIS A 68 21.46 0.01 11.68
CA HIS A 68 20.34 0.55 10.91
C HIS A 68 19.99 -0.37 9.74
N THR A 69 20.99 -0.97 9.08
CA THR A 69 20.76 -1.95 8.02
C THR A 69 20.01 -3.17 8.56
N ALA A 70 20.40 -3.68 9.73
CA ALA A 70 19.70 -4.80 10.38
C ALA A 70 18.28 -4.41 10.82
N HIS A 71 18.14 -3.23 11.44
CA HIS A 71 16.86 -2.71 11.94
C HIS A 71 15.85 -2.47 10.80
N TYR A 72 16.18 -1.57 9.88
CA TYR A 72 15.30 -1.22 8.78
C TYR A 72 15.14 -2.36 7.78
N GLY A 73 16.20 -3.11 7.47
CA GLY A 73 16.10 -4.26 6.56
C GLY A 73 15.14 -5.34 7.06
N GLY A 74 15.12 -5.58 8.38
CA GLY A 74 14.15 -6.49 9.01
C GLY A 74 12.69 -6.04 8.83
N ILE A 75 12.43 -4.74 8.89
CA ILE A 75 11.08 -4.16 8.78
C ILE A 75 10.64 -4.04 7.32
N ILE A 76 11.48 -3.45 6.47
CA ILE A 76 11.22 -3.20 5.03
C ILE A 76 10.80 -4.49 4.33
N THR A 77 11.51 -5.59 4.60
CA THR A 77 11.23 -6.90 3.97
C THR A 77 9.89 -7.52 4.41
N ARG A 78 9.17 -6.91 5.35
CA ARG A 78 7.88 -7.38 5.87
C ARG A 78 6.68 -6.55 5.43
N GLY A 79 6.90 -5.56 4.57
CA GLY A 79 5.86 -4.97 3.74
C GLY A 79 5.09 -3.76 4.25
N PRO A 80 5.64 -2.87 5.11
CA PRO A 80 4.99 -1.58 5.34
C PRO A 80 4.83 -0.82 4.02
N GLY A 81 3.75 -0.06 3.88
CA GLY A 81 3.50 0.76 2.69
C GLY A 81 4.64 1.76 2.44
N LEU A 82 5.21 2.30 3.51
CA LEU A 82 6.37 3.18 3.51
C LEU A 82 7.19 2.97 4.77
N SER A 83 8.52 2.98 4.64
CA SER A 83 9.44 3.05 5.78
C SER A 83 10.12 4.41 5.88
N ILE A 84 9.74 5.24 6.86
CA ILE A 84 10.39 6.53 7.10
C ILE A 84 11.54 6.31 8.08
N ILE A 85 12.78 6.56 7.65
CA ILE A 85 13.94 6.49 8.54
C ILE A 85 13.91 7.66 9.54
N GLU A 86 14.62 7.48 10.65
CA GLU A 86 14.63 8.40 11.79
C GLU A 86 14.97 9.84 11.44
N ALA A 87 14.67 10.73 12.39
CA ALA A 87 15.06 12.14 12.35
C ALA A 87 16.55 12.26 11.98
N THR A 88 16.81 12.73 10.77
CA THR A 88 18.14 12.82 10.19
C THR A 88 18.54 14.29 10.16
N ALA A 89 19.59 14.63 10.89
CA ALA A 89 19.97 16.01 11.12
C ALA A 89 20.50 16.69 9.85
N ILE A 90 19.99 17.88 9.56
CA ILE A 90 20.42 18.70 8.42
C ILE A 90 21.71 19.48 8.69
N LEU A 91 22.11 19.59 9.95
CA LEU A 91 23.34 20.21 10.45
C LEU A 91 23.92 19.37 11.59
N ALA A 92 25.24 19.40 11.77
CA ALA A 92 25.91 18.63 12.81
C ALA A 92 25.45 19.00 14.23
N ASN A 93 25.22 20.29 14.50
CA ASN A 93 24.68 20.79 15.76
C ASN A 93 23.15 20.62 15.88
N GLY A 94 22.48 20.29 14.78
CA GLY A 94 21.06 19.99 14.73
C GLY A 94 20.68 18.57 15.12
N ARG A 95 21.64 17.73 15.54
CA ARG A 95 21.35 16.42 16.13
C ARG A 95 20.72 16.57 17.52
N THR A 96 19.95 15.59 17.96
CA THR A 96 19.49 15.45 19.35
C THR A 96 20.61 14.92 20.23
N CYS A 97 21.29 13.85 19.81
CA CYS A 97 22.49 13.32 20.48
C CYS A 97 23.66 13.07 19.50
N PRO A 98 24.89 12.83 19.98
CA PRO A 98 26.04 12.60 19.10
C PRO A 98 25.85 11.44 18.11
N GLU A 99 25.08 10.42 18.49
CA GLU A 99 24.81 9.20 17.74
C GLU A 99 23.58 9.27 16.82
N ASP A 100 23.03 10.45 16.55
CA ASP A 100 21.96 10.64 15.57
C ASP A 100 22.48 10.59 14.11
N LEU A 101 21.62 10.13 13.19
CA LEU A 101 21.88 10.20 11.76
C LEU A 101 22.00 11.64 11.25
N GLY A 102 22.75 11.81 10.17
CA GLY A 102 23.02 13.09 9.52
C GLY A 102 22.88 13.05 8.00
N ILE A 103 22.61 14.21 7.41
CA ILE A 103 22.62 14.43 5.95
C ILE A 103 23.14 15.84 5.58
N TRP A 104 24.05 16.38 6.40
CA TRP A 104 24.71 17.68 6.18
C TRP A 104 25.93 17.62 5.24
N SER A 105 26.43 16.42 4.92
CA SER A 105 27.60 16.19 4.07
C SER A 105 27.27 15.23 2.92
N ASP A 106 27.98 15.38 1.80
CA ASP A 106 27.90 14.47 0.66
C ASP A 106 28.37 13.04 1.00
N ASP A 107 29.22 12.89 2.02
CA ASP A 107 29.65 11.58 2.51
C ASP A 107 28.49 10.77 3.10
N HIS A 108 27.49 11.43 3.69
CA HIS A 108 26.30 10.75 4.22
C HIS A 108 25.48 10.10 3.11
N VAL A 109 25.35 10.75 1.95
CA VAL A 109 24.65 10.21 0.79
C VAL A 109 25.20 8.84 0.45
N ARG A 110 26.52 8.73 0.32
CA ARG A 110 27.21 7.47 0.00
C ARG A 110 26.86 6.35 0.97
N THR A 111 26.71 6.67 2.26
CA THR A 111 26.41 5.64 3.28
C THR A 111 24.93 5.31 3.38
N LEU A 112 24.02 6.25 3.08
CA LEU A 112 22.58 6.03 3.09
C LEU A 112 22.08 5.27 1.85
N THR A 113 22.70 5.47 0.68
CA THR A 113 22.30 4.83 -0.59
C THR A 113 22.15 3.30 -0.49
N PRO A 114 23.06 2.53 0.13
CA PRO A 114 22.88 1.08 0.30
C PRO A 114 21.58 0.68 1.03
N LEU A 115 21.10 1.46 1.99
CA LEU A 115 19.82 1.18 2.66
C LEU A 115 18.63 1.46 1.73
N VAL A 116 18.71 2.52 0.93
CA VAL A 116 17.70 2.83 -0.08
C VAL A 116 17.64 1.73 -1.14
N GLU A 117 18.80 1.31 -1.65
CA GLU A 117 18.89 0.19 -2.59
C GLU A 117 18.33 -1.11 -2.00
N LEU A 118 18.54 -1.38 -0.70
CA LEU A 118 17.92 -2.52 -0.01
C LEU A 118 16.39 -2.46 -0.07
N ALA A 119 15.79 -1.28 0.13
CA ALA A 119 14.35 -1.12 0.02
C ALA A 119 13.85 -1.35 -1.42
N HIS A 120 14.49 -0.70 -2.40
CA HIS A 120 14.11 -0.80 -3.81
C HIS A 120 14.32 -2.21 -4.36
N SER A 121 15.35 -2.91 -3.90
CA SER A 121 15.60 -4.32 -4.18
C SER A 121 14.40 -5.22 -3.83
N GLN A 122 13.54 -4.82 -2.88
CA GLN A 122 12.35 -5.55 -2.44
C GLN A 122 11.05 -4.90 -2.93
N SER A 123 11.12 -3.97 -3.89
CA SER A 123 10.01 -3.15 -4.36
C SER A 123 9.28 -2.42 -3.22
N GLN A 124 10.02 -2.01 -2.18
CA GLN A 124 9.50 -1.24 -1.05
C GLN A 124 9.85 0.24 -1.21
N LYS A 125 9.04 1.10 -0.58
CA LYS A 125 9.25 2.55 -0.54
C LYS A 125 9.92 2.97 0.75
N ILE A 126 10.86 3.90 0.65
CA ILE A 126 11.62 4.41 1.78
C ILE A 126 11.63 5.94 1.79
N GLY A 127 11.39 6.51 2.96
CA GLY A 127 11.40 7.95 3.19
C GLY A 127 12.44 8.34 4.22
N ILE A 128 12.73 9.63 4.29
CA ILE A 128 13.65 10.24 5.26
C ILE A 128 12.99 11.43 5.95
N GLN A 129 13.13 11.52 7.26
CA GLN A 129 12.69 12.68 8.02
C GLN A 129 13.85 13.67 8.21
N LEU A 130 13.76 14.87 7.63
CA LEU A 130 14.73 15.95 7.81
C LEU A 130 14.43 16.71 9.10
N ALA A 131 15.41 16.80 9.98
CA ALA A 131 15.22 17.33 11.33
C ALA A 131 16.34 18.27 11.79
N HIS A 132 16.02 19.10 12.79
CA HIS A 132 16.97 19.89 13.55
C HIS A 132 16.51 20.00 15.01
N GLY A 133 17.32 19.55 15.95
CA GLY A 133 16.97 19.36 17.36
C GLY A 133 16.75 20.64 18.17
N GLY A 134 17.25 21.78 17.68
CA GLY A 134 16.98 23.09 18.26
C GLY A 134 17.40 23.15 19.73
N ARG A 135 16.58 23.71 20.61
CA ARG A 135 16.89 23.82 22.05
C ARG A 135 16.95 22.48 22.80
N LYS A 136 16.62 21.37 22.13
CA LYS A 136 16.73 20.00 22.65
C LYS A 136 17.92 19.24 22.05
N SER A 137 18.77 19.92 21.29
CA SER A 137 20.03 19.38 20.81
C SER A 137 21.05 19.18 21.94
N SER A 138 22.10 18.40 21.64
CA SER A 138 23.19 18.10 22.57
C SER A 138 22.72 17.38 23.83
N THR A 139 21.97 16.30 23.70
CA THR A 139 21.62 15.39 24.80
C THR A 139 22.32 14.06 24.64
N VAL A 140 22.40 13.25 25.70
CA VAL A 140 22.87 11.85 25.61
C VAL A 140 21.72 10.93 25.17
N ALA A 141 22.06 9.74 24.65
CA ALA A 141 21.05 8.74 24.30
C ALA A 141 20.10 8.43 25.49
N PRO A 142 18.81 8.14 25.23
CA PRO A 142 17.79 8.06 26.30
C PRO A 142 18.08 7.06 27.43
N TRP A 143 18.77 5.95 27.14
CA TRP A 143 19.08 4.91 28.13
C TRP A 143 20.25 5.25 29.06
N LEU A 144 21.02 6.30 28.79
CA LEU A 144 22.15 6.71 29.64
C LEU A 144 21.68 7.54 30.83
N SER A 145 20.95 8.61 30.56
CA SER A 145 20.46 9.52 31.61
C SER A 145 19.20 10.28 31.18
N GLY A 146 18.26 9.59 30.52
CA GLY A 146 16.97 10.18 30.16
C GLY A 146 17.07 11.44 29.28
N GLN A 147 18.07 11.49 28.40
CA GLN A 147 18.40 12.66 27.56
C GLN A 147 18.90 13.89 28.33
N ALA A 148 19.69 13.69 29.39
CA ALA A 148 20.48 14.76 30.00
C ALA A 148 21.39 15.45 28.97
N LEU A 149 21.77 16.70 29.25
CA LEU A 149 22.73 17.46 28.45
C LEU A 149 24.02 16.65 28.23
N ALA A 150 24.39 16.46 26.96
CA ALA A 150 25.68 15.96 26.55
C ALA A 150 26.68 17.13 26.59
N GLU A 151 27.67 16.99 27.45
CA GLU A 151 28.80 17.91 27.54
C GLU A 151 29.88 17.55 26.51
N GLU A 152 30.84 18.45 26.27
CA GLU A 152 31.91 18.25 25.27
C GLU A 152 32.73 16.97 25.50
N ASN A 153 32.92 16.57 26.77
CA ASN A 153 33.69 15.37 27.13
C ASN A 153 33.03 14.05 26.69
N VAL A 154 31.74 14.06 26.36
CA VAL A 154 30.99 12.93 25.80
C VAL A 154 30.54 13.20 24.36
N GLY A 155 31.15 14.18 23.69
CA GLY A 155 30.88 14.52 22.29
C GLY A 155 29.69 15.46 22.06
N GLY A 156 29.16 16.06 23.12
CA GLY A 156 28.14 17.11 23.02
C GLY A 156 28.71 18.47 22.57
N TRP A 157 27.80 19.42 22.35
CA TRP A 157 28.05 20.79 21.89
C TRP A 157 27.14 21.79 22.62
N PRO A 158 27.19 21.86 23.97
CA PRO A 158 26.26 22.66 24.76
C PRO A 158 26.30 24.17 24.43
N THR A 159 27.41 24.67 23.89
CA THR A 159 27.63 26.07 23.51
C THR A 159 27.15 26.43 22.11
N ASP A 160 26.78 25.44 21.29
CA ASP A 160 26.32 25.60 19.90
C ASP A 160 24.87 25.13 19.69
N VAL A 161 24.12 25.00 20.78
CA VAL A 161 22.68 24.73 20.73
C VAL A 161 21.95 26.03 20.33
N VAL A 162 21.01 25.94 19.38
CA VAL A 162 20.31 27.10 18.80
C VAL A 162 18.79 26.99 18.90
N ALA A 163 18.08 28.11 18.94
CA ALA A 163 16.63 28.18 19.10
C ALA A 163 16.06 29.52 18.60
N PRO A 164 14.73 29.68 18.50
CA PRO A 164 14.11 30.98 18.23
C PRO A 164 14.37 32.01 19.34
N SER A 165 14.54 31.60 20.60
CA SER A 165 14.80 32.48 21.75
C SER A 165 15.70 31.78 22.78
N PRO A 166 16.42 32.53 23.65
CA PRO A 166 17.38 31.96 24.61
C PRO A 166 16.67 31.35 25.83
N ILE A 167 15.77 30.38 25.58
CA ILE A 167 14.92 29.74 26.58
C ILE A 167 15.19 28.24 26.56
N PRO A 168 15.88 27.68 27.56
CA PRO A 168 16.15 26.25 27.62
C PRO A 168 14.84 25.46 27.76
N TRP A 169 14.82 24.22 27.27
CA TRP A 169 13.63 23.37 27.35
C TRP A 169 13.27 22.96 28.79
N ALA A 170 14.30 22.69 29.59
CA ALA A 170 14.24 22.47 31.03
C ALA A 170 15.53 23.01 31.69
N ALA A 171 15.57 23.04 33.02
CA ALA A 171 16.68 23.65 33.76
C ALA A 171 18.03 22.94 33.55
N ASP A 172 18.01 21.67 33.16
CA ASP A 172 19.14 20.77 32.92
C ASP A 172 19.52 20.65 31.43
N TYR A 173 18.99 21.53 30.56
CA TYR A 173 19.32 21.62 29.14
C TYR A 173 20.23 22.82 28.87
N ALA A 174 20.94 22.79 27.75
CA ALA A 174 21.72 23.92 27.27
C ALA A 174 20.84 25.17 27.15
N THR A 175 21.40 26.34 27.49
CA THR A 175 20.78 27.61 27.12
C THR A 175 21.07 27.85 25.64
N PRO A 176 20.06 27.85 24.76
CA PRO A 176 20.30 28.00 23.34
C PRO A 176 20.72 29.43 22.99
N LYS A 177 21.56 29.56 21.96
CA LYS A 177 21.77 30.81 21.24
C LYS A 177 20.52 31.13 20.41
N GLU A 178 20.04 32.37 20.51
CA GLU A 178 18.99 32.86 19.62
C GLU A 178 19.51 32.96 18.17
N LEU A 179 18.80 32.34 17.23
CA LEU A 179 19.12 32.42 15.80
C LEU A 179 19.01 33.87 15.30
N SER A 180 20.05 34.36 14.64
CA SER A 180 19.99 35.59 13.85
C SER A 180 19.26 35.37 12.52
N LYS A 181 18.97 36.45 11.80
CA LYS A 181 18.38 36.36 10.45
C LYS A 181 19.30 35.69 9.45
N ASP A 182 20.61 35.82 9.61
CA ASP A 182 21.57 35.14 8.75
C ASP A 182 21.66 33.65 9.11
N ASP A 183 21.62 33.31 10.41
CA ASP A 183 21.53 31.89 10.82
C ASP A 183 20.24 31.23 10.27
N ILE A 184 19.13 31.96 10.19
CA ILE A 184 17.89 31.47 9.56
C ILE A 184 18.06 31.21 8.05
N LYS A 185 18.79 32.07 7.32
CA LYS A 185 19.09 31.85 5.90
C LYS A 185 19.96 30.61 5.71
N ASP A 186 20.98 30.46 6.55
CA ASP A 186 21.87 29.30 6.53
C ASP A 186 21.12 28.01 6.86
N LEU A 187 20.15 28.07 7.78
CA LEU A 187 19.25 26.96 8.10
C LEU A 187 18.39 26.55 6.89
N LEU A 188 17.80 27.51 6.17
CA LEU A 188 17.03 27.23 4.94
C LEU A 188 17.93 26.63 3.86
N GLN A 189 19.15 27.13 3.71
CA GLN A 189 20.15 26.56 2.81
C GLN A 189 20.51 25.11 3.20
N ALA A 190 20.62 24.80 4.50
CA ALA A 190 20.83 23.44 4.97
C ALA A 190 19.65 22.51 4.64
N TYR A 191 18.39 22.96 4.83
CA TYR A 191 17.21 22.20 4.40
C TYR A 191 17.24 21.90 2.89
N LYS A 192 17.61 22.90 2.07
CA LYS A 192 17.76 22.74 0.63
C LYS A 192 18.81 21.68 0.28
N ASP A 193 20.00 21.78 0.86
CA ASP A 193 21.11 20.87 0.55
C ASP A 193 20.82 19.46 1.05
N SER A 194 20.21 19.31 2.23
CA SER A 194 19.76 18.03 2.76
C SER A 194 18.67 17.39 1.89
N ALA A 195 17.72 18.17 1.37
CA ALA A 195 16.71 17.66 0.45
C ALA A 195 17.34 17.18 -0.88
N LEU A 196 18.25 17.95 -1.46
CA LEU A 196 19.01 17.55 -2.65
C LEU A 196 19.80 16.26 -2.41
N ARG A 197 20.44 16.12 -1.24
CA ARG A 197 21.16 14.91 -0.84
C ARG A 197 20.23 13.71 -0.65
N ALA A 198 19.05 13.90 -0.08
CA ALA A 198 18.04 12.83 0.04
C ALA A 198 17.59 12.32 -1.33
N VAL A 199 17.33 13.23 -2.28
CA VAL A 199 17.01 12.86 -3.67
C VAL A 199 18.18 12.13 -4.32
N LYS A 200 19.41 12.63 -4.14
CA LYS A 200 20.64 11.98 -4.66
C LYS A 200 20.86 10.59 -4.06
N ALA A 201 20.49 10.37 -2.81
CA ALA A 201 20.56 9.06 -2.15
C ALA A 201 19.48 8.08 -2.65
N GLY A 202 18.44 8.58 -3.31
CA GLY A 202 17.35 7.80 -3.91
C GLY A 202 16.11 7.62 -3.05
N PHE A 203 15.93 8.39 -1.96
CA PHE A 203 14.72 8.29 -1.15
C PHE A 203 13.46 8.60 -1.98
N ASP A 204 12.37 7.87 -1.73
CA ASP A 204 11.09 8.07 -2.44
C ASP A 204 10.25 9.19 -1.84
N VAL A 205 10.46 9.51 -0.55
CA VAL A 205 9.65 10.48 0.22
C VAL A 205 10.56 11.29 1.14
N ILE A 206 10.27 12.58 1.28
CA ILE A 206 10.87 13.43 2.33
C ILE A 206 9.78 13.87 3.30
N GLU A 207 10.07 13.79 4.60
CA GLU A 207 9.25 14.39 5.65
C GLU A 207 10.01 15.51 6.36
N ILE A 208 9.38 16.68 6.50
CA ILE A 208 9.94 17.80 7.29
C ILE A 208 9.48 17.65 8.74
N HIS A 209 10.42 17.62 9.68
CA HIS A 209 10.10 17.52 11.10
C HIS A 209 9.85 18.90 11.75
N ALA A 210 8.59 19.20 12.07
CA ALA A 210 8.18 20.39 12.83
C ALA A 210 7.28 20.03 14.02
N ALA A 211 7.66 18.99 14.74
CA ALA A 211 6.92 18.45 15.89
C ALA A 211 7.87 18.25 17.09
N HIS A 212 7.33 17.72 18.18
CA HIS A 212 8.06 17.20 19.34
C HIS A 212 9.00 18.19 20.06
N GLY A 213 8.90 19.48 19.74
CA GLY A 213 9.63 20.54 20.43
C GLY A 213 11.03 20.74 19.92
N TYR A 214 11.29 20.28 18.70
CA TYR A 214 12.51 20.55 17.95
C TYR A 214 12.36 21.85 17.15
N LEU A 215 13.41 22.27 16.44
CA LEU A 215 13.60 23.66 16.01
C LEU A 215 12.38 24.27 15.33
N LEU A 216 11.82 23.64 14.29
CA LEU A 216 10.67 24.20 13.60
C LEU A 216 9.41 24.26 14.49
N HIS A 217 9.19 23.28 15.39
CA HIS A 217 8.10 23.35 16.37
C HIS A 217 8.32 24.48 17.39
N GLU A 218 9.57 24.74 17.76
CA GLU A 218 9.90 25.82 18.69
C GLU A 218 9.49 27.19 18.13
N PHE A 219 9.64 27.43 16.82
CA PHE A 219 9.18 28.66 16.18
C PHE A 219 7.65 28.80 16.19
N LEU A 220 6.93 27.68 16.05
CA LEU A 220 5.47 27.68 16.07
C LEU A 220 4.90 28.14 17.42
N SER A 221 5.54 27.83 18.55
CA SER A 221 4.90 28.05 19.85
C SER A 221 5.33 29.35 20.55
N PRO A 222 4.38 30.13 21.08
CA PRO A 222 4.70 31.30 21.91
C PRO A 222 5.36 30.92 23.25
N VAL A 223 5.44 29.63 23.61
CA VAL A 223 6.13 29.17 24.83
C VAL A 223 7.64 29.15 24.64
N SER A 224 8.11 28.88 23.43
CA SER A 224 9.52 28.78 23.04
C SER A 224 10.01 29.97 22.24
N ASN A 225 9.12 30.64 21.50
CA ASN A 225 9.45 31.75 20.63
C ASN A 225 8.92 33.08 21.21
N GLN A 226 9.85 33.85 21.77
CA GLN A 226 9.63 35.20 22.31
C GLN A 226 10.26 36.29 21.42
N ARG A 227 10.54 35.98 20.15
CA ARG A 227 11.13 36.94 19.23
C ARG A 227 10.18 38.10 18.98
N THR A 228 10.76 39.26 18.75
CA THR A 228 10.06 40.52 18.42
C THR A 228 10.21 40.94 16.96
N ASP A 229 10.91 40.13 16.16
CA ASP A 229 11.10 40.33 14.73
C ASP A 229 10.02 39.60 13.90
N GLU A 230 10.21 39.53 12.58
CA GLU A 230 9.26 38.92 11.64
C GLU A 230 9.09 37.39 11.80
N TYR A 231 9.83 36.76 12.71
CA TYR A 231 9.75 35.32 13.01
C TYR A 231 9.10 35.01 14.37
N GLY A 232 8.63 36.02 15.12
CA GLY A 232 7.91 35.82 16.38
C GLY A 232 6.75 36.79 16.65
N GLY A 233 6.12 36.61 17.80
CA GLY A 233 4.92 37.35 18.20
C GLY A 233 3.65 36.84 17.54
N SER A 234 3.25 37.45 16.42
CA SER A 234 2.01 37.11 15.72
C SER A 234 2.01 35.66 15.22
N TRP A 235 0.82 35.09 14.98
CA TRP A 235 0.71 33.75 14.42
C TRP A 235 1.38 33.66 13.04
N GLU A 236 1.17 34.69 12.21
CA GLU A 236 1.73 34.80 10.86
C GLU A 236 3.26 34.81 10.87
N ASN A 237 3.87 35.46 11.87
CA ASN A 237 5.32 35.48 12.02
C ASN A 237 5.87 34.14 12.52
N ARG A 238 5.19 33.51 13.50
CA ARG A 238 5.61 32.21 14.06
C ARG A 238 5.60 31.09 13.02
N VAL A 239 4.66 31.10 12.07
CA VAL A 239 4.60 30.09 11.00
C VAL A 239 5.53 30.39 9.82
N ARG A 240 6.13 31.58 9.74
CA ARG A 240 6.90 32.05 8.58
C ARG A 240 8.05 31.11 8.20
N LEU A 241 8.92 30.79 9.17
CA LEU A 241 10.07 29.92 8.92
C LEU A 241 9.65 28.53 8.41
N ILE A 242 8.54 28.00 8.94
CA ILE A 242 8.01 26.70 8.54
C ILE A 242 7.60 26.74 7.07
N LEU A 243 6.85 27.78 6.68
CA LEU A 243 6.41 27.94 5.29
C LEU A 243 7.61 28.14 4.35
N ASP A 244 8.61 28.94 4.77
CA ASP A 244 9.85 29.15 4.01
C ASP A 244 10.63 27.83 3.84
N ALA A 245 10.69 26.97 4.87
CA ALA A 245 11.33 25.67 4.79
C ALA A 245 10.60 24.71 3.85
N VAL A 246 9.25 24.70 3.88
CA VAL A 246 8.42 23.94 2.94
C VAL A 246 8.67 24.39 1.50
N ASP A 247 8.60 25.70 1.25
CA ASP A 247 8.83 26.29 -0.09
C ASP A 247 10.25 25.95 -0.59
N THR A 248 11.23 26.01 0.31
CA THR A 248 12.64 25.70 0.01
C THR A 248 12.83 24.24 -0.38
N VAL A 249 12.31 23.29 0.40
CA VAL A 249 12.43 21.86 0.10
C VAL A 249 11.64 21.52 -1.16
N ARG A 250 10.38 21.95 -1.24
CA ARG A 250 9.50 21.66 -2.38
C ARG A 250 10.09 22.16 -3.70
N GLY A 251 10.78 23.29 -3.68
CA GLY A 251 11.41 23.92 -4.84
C GLY A 251 12.62 23.17 -5.42
N VAL A 252 13.18 22.19 -4.70
CA VAL A 252 14.37 21.44 -5.17
C VAL A 252 14.16 19.94 -5.35
N ILE A 253 13.05 19.39 -4.86
CA ILE A 253 12.74 17.95 -5.01
C ILE A 253 11.82 17.68 -6.22
N PRO A 254 11.93 16.50 -6.87
CA PRO A 254 11.13 16.14 -8.04
C PRO A 254 9.62 16.32 -7.85
N GLN A 255 8.91 16.83 -8.86
CA GLN A 255 7.47 17.17 -8.75
C GLN A 255 6.58 15.97 -8.43
N ASP A 256 7.01 14.76 -8.76
CA ASP A 256 6.36 13.48 -8.51
C ASP A 256 6.71 12.88 -7.14
N MET A 257 7.74 13.39 -6.46
CA MET A 257 8.15 12.98 -5.12
C MET A 257 7.23 13.59 -4.05
N PRO A 258 6.60 12.76 -3.18
CA PRO A 258 5.81 13.24 -2.05
C PRO A 258 6.63 14.02 -1.02
N LEU A 259 6.05 15.13 -0.54
CA LEU A 259 6.58 15.91 0.58
C LEU A 259 5.61 15.84 1.75
N PHE A 260 6.08 15.26 2.85
CA PHE A 260 5.32 15.10 4.08
C PHE A 260 5.75 16.16 5.10
N PHE A 261 4.85 16.47 6.02
CA PHE A 261 5.10 17.42 7.09
C PHE A 261 4.61 16.87 8.42
N ARG A 262 5.50 16.72 9.40
CA ARG A 262 5.14 16.24 10.72
C ARG A 262 4.98 17.38 11.71
N ILE A 263 3.83 17.44 12.39
CA ILE A 263 3.48 18.48 13.35
C ILE A 263 2.97 17.91 14.68
N SER A 264 3.26 18.60 15.78
CA SER A 264 2.54 18.38 17.04
C SER A 264 1.22 19.14 17.00
N GLY A 265 0.10 18.43 16.88
CA GLY A 265 -1.22 19.04 16.74
C GLY A 265 -1.65 19.91 17.93
N SER A 266 -1.13 19.60 19.12
CA SER A 266 -1.28 20.37 20.37
C SER A 266 -0.06 20.12 21.26
N GLU A 267 0.27 21.07 22.12
CA GLU A 267 1.38 20.96 23.08
C GLU A 267 1.01 20.32 24.43
N GLY A 268 -0.28 20.09 24.70
CA GLY A 268 -0.74 19.58 25.99
C GLY A 268 -0.53 20.58 27.15
N LEU A 269 -0.64 21.88 26.86
CA LEU A 269 -0.48 22.98 27.82
C LEU A 269 -1.79 23.72 28.11
N GLU A 270 -2.89 23.30 27.50
CA GLU A 270 -4.22 23.92 27.61
C GLU A 270 -4.70 24.00 29.06
N TYR A 271 -4.27 23.06 29.90
CA TYR A 271 -4.60 23.03 31.33
C TYR A 271 -3.96 24.16 32.15
N LEU A 272 -2.94 24.85 31.62
CA LEU A 272 -2.28 25.98 32.27
C LEU A 272 -2.89 27.34 31.89
N ASP A 273 -3.84 27.37 30.95
CA ASP A 273 -4.46 28.58 30.41
C ASP A 273 -3.44 29.64 29.94
N ILE A 274 -2.36 29.19 29.29
CA ILE A 274 -1.35 30.05 28.67
C ILE A 274 -1.45 30.01 27.14
N PRO A 275 -1.00 31.06 26.44
CA PRO A 275 -0.74 30.99 25.02
C PRO A 275 0.21 29.82 24.72
N SER A 276 -0.21 28.96 23.81
CA SER A 276 0.46 27.72 23.40
C SER A 276 -0.06 27.32 22.02
N TRP A 277 0.65 26.44 21.33
CA TRP A 277 0.17 25.88 20.06
C TRP A 277 -0.92 24.85 20.32
N ARG A 278 -2.09 25.06 19.70
CA ARG A 278 -3.29 24.22 19.90
C ARG A 278 -3.78 23.60 18.60
N SER A 279 -4.76 22.70 18.73
CA SER A 279 -5.38 22.01 17.60
C SER A 279 -5.92 22.97 16.54
N GLU A 280 -6.48 24.11 16.98
CA GLU A 280 -7.02 25.14 16.09
C GLU A 280 -5.93 25.82 15.25
N ASP A 281 -4.74 26.02 15.82
CA ASP A 281 -3.59 26.58 15.09
C ASP A 281 -3.12 25.61 13.99
N THR A 282 -3.09 24.31 14.30
CA THR A 282 -2.76 23.25 13.34
C THR A 282 -3.76 23.21 12.18
N VAL A 283 -5.05 23.27 12.48
CA VAL A 283 -6.12 23.33 11.47
C VAL A 283 -5.98 24.60 10.61
N ARG A 284 -5.63 25.74 11.21
CA ARG A 284 -5.39 27.00 10.50
C ARG A 284 -4.16 26.95 9.58
N LEU A 285 -3.11 26.22 9.98
CA LEU A 285 -1.87 26.08 9.22
C LEU A 285 -1.99 25.09 8.05
N ALA A 286 -2.76 24.02 8.23
CA ALA A 286 -2.90 22.93 7.26
C ALA A 286 -3.22 23.36 5.80
N PRO A 287 -4.16 24.29 5.51
CA PRO A 287 -4.38 24.74 4.14
C PRO A 287 -3.17 25.48 3.55
N LEU A 288 -2.45 26.27 4.35
CA LEU A 288 -1.25 26.99 3.87
C LEU A 288 -0.11 26.04 3.51
N LEU A 289 0.01 24.91 4.22
CA LEU A 289 0.95 23.83 3.90
C LEU A 289 0.52 23.12 2.61
N LYS A 290 -0.77 22.82 2.47
CA LYS A 290 -1.30 22.17 1.26
C LYS A 290 -1.05 23.01 0.01
N ASP A 291 -1.31 24.31 0.07
CA ASP A 291 -1.10 25.25 -1.04
C ASP A 291 0.37 25.32 -1.49
N ARG A 292 1.30 25.00 -0.60
CA ARG A 292 2.76 24.95 -0.85
C ARG A 292 3.27 23.58 -1.25
N GLY A 293 2.38 22.62 -1.48
CA GLY A 293 2.73 21.30 -1.99
C GLY A 293 3.11 20.27 -0.93
N ILE A 294 2.71 20.47 0.33
CA ILE A 294 2.63 19.36 1.29
C ILE A 294 1.53 18.41 0.84
N ASP A 295 1.85 17.13 0.77
CA ASP A 295 0.94 16.09 0.29
C ASP A 295 0.30 15.31 1.43
N LEU A 296 1.04 15.14 2.53
CA LEU A 296 0.59 14.46 3.74
C LEU A 296 1.00 15.24 4.99
N LEU A 297 0.04 15.45 5.90
CA LEU A 297 0.27 16.00 7.23
C LEU A 297 0.29 14.88 8.28
N ASP A 298 1.45 14.64 8.90
CA ASP A 298 1.62 13.67 9.98
C ASP A 298 1.39 14.33 11.35
N VAL A 299 0.27 13.97 11.98
CA VAL A 299 -0.20 14.64 13.20
C VAL A 299 0.16 13.85 14.45
N SER A 300 1.12 14.37 15.20
CA SER A 300 1.51 13.91 16.54
C SER A 300 1.10 14.94 17.60
N SER A 301 1.78 14.99 18.76
CA SER A 301 1.52 15.96 19.82
C SER A 301 2.72 16.17 20.73
N GLY A 302 2.71 17.28 21.46
CA GLY A 302 3.62 17.57 22.56
C GLY A 302 5.07 17.82 22.17
N GLY A 303 5.93 17.70 23.18
CA GLY A 303 7.38 17.72 23.15
C GLY A 303 8.02 19.10 23.38
N ASN A 304 7.29 20.20 23.16
CA ASN A 304 7.88 21.54 23.26
C ASN A 304 8.04 22.07 24.69
N SER A 305 7.38 21.50 25.69
CA SER A 305 7.47 21.98 27.07
C SER A 305 7.56 20.82 28.05
N SER A 306 8.49 20.90 28.99
CA SER A 306 8.59 19.98 30.13
C SER A 306 7.34 20.01 31.04
N ARG A 307 6.52 21.07 30.94
CA ARG A 307 5.25 21.21 31.66
C ARG A 307 4.06 20.55 30.95
N GLN A 308 4.23 19.93 29.79
CA GLN A 308 3.10 19.32 29.08
C GLN A 308 2.40 18.22 29.87
N ARG A 309 1.09 18.04 29.65
CA ARG A 309 0.33 16.89 30.13
C ARG A 309 -0.32 16.16 28.97
N ILE A 310 0.32 15.06 28.55
CA ILE A 310 -0.20 14.18 27.49
C ILE A 310 -0.79 12.94 28.16
N LYS A 311 -2.12 12.75 28.03
CA LYS A 311 -2.80 11.58 28.56
C LYS A 311 -2.67 10.41 27.58
N GLY A 312 -1.87 9.41 27.95
CA GLY A 312 -1.76 8.18 27.17
C GLY A 312 -3.10 7.42 27.15
N ALA A 313 -3.55 7.06 25.96
CA ALA A 313 -4.69 6.18 25.67
C ALA A 313 -4.49 5.55 24.29
N PRO A 314 -5.22 4.47 23.94
CA PRO A 314 -5.23 3.98 22.55
C PRO A 314 -5.61 5.10 21.58
N ALA A 315 -4.87 5.23 20.47
CA ALA A 315 -5.12 6.24 19.43
C ALA A 315 -5.25 7.69 19.93
N TYR A 316 -4.56 8.07 21.01
CA TYR A 316 -4.78 9.35 21.71
C TYR A 316 -4.51 10.61 20.87
N GLN A 317 -3.76 10.51 19.76
CA GLN A 317 -3.52 11.65 18.86
C GLN A 317 -4.49 11.69 17.67
N THR A 318 -5.26 10.62 17.44
CA THR A 318 -6.27 10.57 16.36
C THR A 318 -7.30 11.69 16.43
N PRO A 319 -7.75 12.18 17.60
CA PRO A 319 -8.60 13.37 17.65
C PRO A 319 -7.98 14.62 17.01
N LEU A 320 -6.65 14.79 17.09
CA LEU A 320 -5.93 15.91 16.47
C LEU A 320 -5.89 15.76 14.95
N ALA A 321 -5.57 14.56 14.45
CA ALA A 321 -5.63 14.25 13.02
C ALA A 321 -7.05 14.43 12.47
N HIS A 322 -8.05 13.98 13.21
CA HIS A 322 -9.45 14.12 12.85
C HIS A 322 -9.90 15.58 12.76
N ALA A 323 -9.42 16.45 13.66
CA ALA A 323 -9.71 17.89 13.57
C ALA A 323 -9.23 18.49 12.24
N VAL A 324 -8.07 18.06 11.73
CA VAL A 324 -7.59 18.44 10.39
C VAL A 324 -8.46 17.84 9.29
N LYS A 325 -8.83 16.55 9.40
CA LYS A 325 -9.76 15.91 8.43
C LYS A 325 -11.09 16.65 8.34
N GLN A 326 -11.65 17.10 9.47
CA GLN A 326 -12.91 17.86 9.53
C GLN A 326 -12.83 19.23 8.84
N ALA A 327 -11.63 19.80 8.68
CA ALA A 327 -11.44 21.02 7.91
C ALA A 327 -11.59 20.80 6.38
N ASN A 328 -11.70 19.55 5.93
CA ASN A 328 -11.99 19.16 4.54
C ASN A 328 -11.09 19.83 3.50
N ILE A 329 -9.79 19.92 3.80
CA ILE A 329 -8.79 20.55 2.92
C ILE A 329 -8.57 19.67 1.69
N PRO A 330 -8.93 20.13 0.47
CA PRO A 330 -8.90 19.28 -0.71
C PRO A 330 -7.51 18.71 -1.03
N GLY A 331 -7.44 17.40 -1.19
CA GLY A 331 -6.21 16.70 -1.59
C GLY A 331 -5.10 16.70 -0.53
N LEU A 332 -5.36 17.12 0.71
CA LEU A 332 -4.43 16.91 1.83
C LEU A 332 -4.71 15.55 2.44
N ILE A 333 -3.71 14.67 2.41
CA ILE A 333 -3.73 13.40 3.13
C ILE A 333 -3.34 13.68 4.59
N VAL A 334 -4.01 13.04 5.54
CA VAL A 334 -3.68 13.21 6.97
C VAL A 334 -3.37 11.85 7.57
N SER A 335 -2.24 11.74 8.27
CA SER A 335 -1.93 10.55 9.05
C SER A 335 -2.08 10.78 10.54
N THR A 336 -2.25 9.67 11.26
CA THR A 336 -2.24 9.65 12.72
C THR A 336 -1.25 8.62 13.24
N VAL A 337 -0.80 8.82 14.47
CA VAL A 337 0.14 7.97 15.21
C VAL A 337 -0.26 7.95 16.69
N GLY A 338 0.39 7.13 17.49
CA GLY A 338 0.27 7.16 18.96
C GLY A 338 -0.65 6.09 19.53
N SER A 339 -0.03 5.03 20.06
CA SER A 339 -0.71 3.92 20.74
C SER A 339 -1.80 3.24 19.89
N ILE A 340 -1.53 3.04 18.60
CA ILE A 340 -2.32 2.18 17.71
C ILE A 340 -1.62 0.82 17.70
N THR A 341 -2.25 -0.19 18.31
CA THR A 341 -1.57 -1.43 18.72
C THR A 341 -2.04 -2.69 18.01
N ASP A 342 -3.18 -2.63 17.34
CA ASP A 342 -3.85 -3.75 16.70
C ASP A 342 -4.48 -3.29 15.38
N ALA A 343 -4.71 -4.26 14.49
CA ALA A 343 -5.20 -4.00 13.15
C ALA A 343 -6.64 -3.50 13.14
N THR A 344 -7.47 -4.00 14.07
CA THR A 344 -8.87 -3.60 14.22
C THR A 344 -9.01 -2.11 14.54
N LEU A 345 -8.22 -1.59 15.48
CA LEU A 345 -8.18 -0.18 15.80
C LEU A 345 -7.65 0.65 14.62
N ALA A 346 -6.58 0.21 13.96
CA ALA A 346 -6.03 0.89 12.79
C ALA A 346 -7.06 0.99 11.64
N GLN A 347 -7.76 -0.11 11.35
CA GLN A 347 -8.82 -0.21 10.34
C GLN A 347 -10.00 0.72 10.66
N SER A 348 -10.52 0.70 11.89
CA SER A 348 -11.66 1.55 12.28
C SER A 348 -11.36 3.06 12.19
N ILE A 349 -10.12 3.49 12.49
CA ILE A 349 -9.71 4.89 12.33
C ILE A 349 -9.85 5.36 10.88
N LEU A 350 -9.46 4.50 9.92
CA LEU A 350 -9.54 4.81 8.50
C LEU A 350 -10.99 4.77 7.99
N ASP A 351 -11.76 3.77 8.39
CA ASP A 351 -13.16 3.60 7.98
C ASP A 351 -14.05 4.75 8.49
N GLU A 352 -13.75 5.27 9.68
CA GLU A 352 -14.42 6.44 10.25
C GLU A 352 -13.91 7.79 9.67
N GLY A 353 -12.97 7.76 8.72
CA GLY A 353 -12.42 8.95 8.08
C GLY A 353 -11.63 9.86 9.04
N ARG A 354 -11.11 9.32 10.15
CA ARG A 354 -10.34 10.08 11.15
C ARG A 354 -8.89 10.31 10.74
N ALA A 355 -8.38 9.48 9.84
CA ALA A 355 -7.12 9.65 9.14
C ALA A 355 -7.17 8.90 7.80
N ASP A 356 -6.20 9.15 6.93
CA ASP A 356 -6.03 8.46 5.66
C ASP A 356 -4.91 7.41 5.73
N VAL A 357 -3.96 7.55 6.66
CA VAL A 357 -2.78 6.67 6.82
C VAL A 357 -2.49 6.45 8.31
N ILE A 358 -2.04 5.25 8.66
CA ILE A 358 -1.64 4.88 10.02
C ILE A 358 -0.12 4.80 10.10
N LEU A 359 0.50 5.65 10.92
CA LEU A 359 1.91 5.53 11.26
C LEU A 359 2.06 4.74 12.57
N VAL A 360 2.97 3.78 12.57
CA VAL A 360 3.27 2.93 13.73
C VAL A 360 4.75 3.03 14.07
N GLY A 361 5.04 3.29 15.34
CA GLY A 361 6.41 3.30 15.87
C GLY A 361 6.72 2.01 16.63
N LYS A 362 6.51 2.02 17.95
CA LYS A 362 6.84 0.91 18.88
C LYS A 362 6.36 -0.47 18.43
N GLY A 363 5.25 -0.56 17.69
CA GLY A 363 4.75 -1.81 17.11
C GLY A 363 5.79 -2.49 16.21
N PHE A 364 6.42 -1.73 15.30
CA PHE A 364 7.48 -2.23 14.42
C PHE A 364 8.79 -2.53 15.15
N GLN A 365 9.15 -1.76 16.19
CA GLN A 365 10.33 -2.09 17.01
C GLN A 365 10.17 -3.46 17.69
N LYS A 366 8.95 -3.74 18.20
CA LYS A 366 8.65 -5.02 18.86
C LYS A 366 8.51 -6.16 17.86
N ASN A 367 7.91 -5.89 16.70
CA ASN A 367 7.63 -6.88 15.68
C ASN A 367 7.92 -6.29 14.28
N PRO A 368 9.08 -6.60 13.67
CA PRO A 368 9.35 -6.21 12.29
C PRO A 368 8.32 -6.75 11.29
N GLY A 369 7.68 -7.89 11.60
CA GLY A 369 6.59 -8.50 10.85
C GLY A 369 5.19 -7.96 11.16
N LEU A 370 5.07 -6.72 11.65
CA LEU A 370 3.78 -6.16 12.11
C LEU A 370 2.70 -6.23 11.02
N VAL A 371 3.03 -5.90 9.77
CA VAL A 371 2.06 -5.94 8.66
C VAL A 371 1.50 -7.34 8.45
N TRP A 372 2.33 -8.38 8.62
CA TRP A 372 1.86 -9.76 8.52
C TRP A 372 0.91 -10.10 9.66
N ALA A 373 1.30 -9.74 10.89
CA ALA A 373 0.46 -9.97 12.06
C ALA A 373 -0.91 -9.26 11.93
N TRP A 374 -0.93 -8.05 11.37
CA TRP A 374 -2.17 -7.31 11.13
C TRP A 374 -2.98 -7.87 9.94
N ALA A 375 -2.31 -8.42 8.94
CA ALA A 375 -2.96 -9.14 7.85
C ALA A 375 -3.66 -10.41 8.40
N ASP A 376 -2.97 -11.18 9.23
CA ASP A 376 -3.52 -12.36 9.91
C ASP A 376 -4.71 -11.98 10.80
N GLU A 377 -4.61 -10.89 11.57
CA GLU A 377 -5.69 -10.39 12.44
C GLU A 377 -6.96 -10.03 11.64
N LEU A 378 -6.80 -9.42 10.47
CA LEU A 378 -7.92 -9.03 9.60
C LEU A 378 -8.31 -10.11 8.56
N GLY A 379 -7.63 -11.25 8.53
CA GLY A 379 -7.87 -12.31 7.55
C GLY A 379 -7.52 -11.93 6.10
N VAL A 380 -6.51 -11.08 5.90
CA VAL A 380 -6.06 -10.61 4.58
C VAL A 380 -4.89 -11.43 4.08
N ASP A 381 -5.04 -12.05 2.91
CA ASP A 381 -3.92 -12.66 2.21
C ASP A 381 -3.00 -11.59 1.63
N ILE A 382 -1.70 -11.66 1.90
CA ILE A 382 -0.71 -10.70 1.41
C ILE A 382 0.40 -11.35 0.59
N ALA A 383 0.99 -10.57 -0.32
CA ALA A 383 2.26 -10.89 -0.96
C ALA A 383 3.38 -10.85 0.07
N ILE A 384 4.34 -11.76 -0.07
CA ILE A 384 5.46 -11.94 0.85
C ILE A 384 6.74 -12.01 0.02
N ALA A 385 7.85 -11.53 0.62
CA ALA A 385 9.16 -11.58 -0.01
C ALA A 385 9.51 -13.02 -0.50
N ASN A 386 9.90 -13.12 -1.77
CA ASN A 386 10.10 -14.38 -2.49
C ASN A 386 11.03 -15.35 -1.75
N GLN A 387 12.06 -14.81 -1.08
CA GLN A 387 13.12 -15.54 -0.40
C GLN A 387 12.60 -16.34 0.82
N ILE A 388 11.54 -15.87 1.47
CA ILE A 388 11.01 -16.45 2.72
C ILE A 388 9.63 -17.07 2.55
N TYR A 389 8.90 -16.70 1.49
CA TYR A 389 7.53 -17.14 1.22
C TYR A 389 7.32 -18.66 1.37
N TRP A 390 8.23 -19.46 0.79
CA TRP A 390 8.14 -20.92 0.76
C TRP A 390 8.18 -21.58 2.14
N GLY A 391 8.73 -20.89 3.16
CA GLY A 391 8.80 -21.41 4.53
C GLY A 391 7.45 -21.41 5.25
N PHE A 392 6.54 -20.51 4.87
CA PHE A 392 5.24 -20.33 5.52
C PHE A 392 4.10 -21.01 4.77
N TYR A 393 4.17 -21.03 3.44
CA TYR A 393 3.11 -21.59 2.57
C TYR A 393 3.54 -22.89 1.87
N GLY A 394 4.64 -23.48 2.37
CA GLY A 394 5.25 -24.69 1.83
C GLY A 394 5.96 -24.48 0.48
N ARG A 395 6.51 -25.57 -0.07
CA ARG A 395 6.94 -25.63 -1.47
C ARG A 395 5.70 -25.56 -2.35
N ARG A 396 5.13 -24.36 -2.51
CA ARG A 396 3.90 -24.14 -3.25
C ARG A 396 4.05 -24.77 -4.63
N LYS A 397 3.24 -25.82 -4.91
CA LYS A 397 3.01 -26.25 -6.28
C LYS A 397 2.50 -25.01 -7.03
N PRO A 398 3.02 -24.71 -8.24
CA PRO A 398 2.61 -23.52 -8.97
C PRO A 398 1.08 -23.38 -8.98
N ARG A 399 0.57 -22.14 -8.92
CA ARG A 399 -0.85 -21.89 -9.16
C ARG A 399 -1.16 -22.39 -10.57
N ASN A 400 -1.60 -23.63 -10.66
CA ASN A 400 -1.98 -24.28 -11.89
C ASN A 400 -3.38 -23.83 -12.31
N SER A 401 -3.93 -22.73 -11.80
CA SER A 401 -5.32 -22.32 -12.04
C SER A 401 -5.47 -20.81 -11.90
N PHE A 402 -6.09 -20.16 -12.89
CA PHE A 402 -6.45 -18.74 -12.87
C PHE A 402 -7.79 -18.51 -13.60
N SER A 403 -8.51 -17.45 -13.26
CA SER A 403 -9.76 -17.07 -13.93
C SER A 403 -9.50 -16.28 -15.21
N ASP A 404 -10.40 -16.39 -16.20
CA ASP A 404 -10.38 -15.52 -17.37
C ASP A 404 -10.58 -14.04 -16.96
N PRO A 405 -9.80 -13.10 -17.52
CA PRO A 405 -9.90 -11.68 -17.17
C PRO A 405 -11.21 -11.03 -17.63
N THR A 406 -11.90 -11.60 -18.61
CA THR A 406 -13.14 -11.07 -19.21
C THR A 406 -14.37 -11.90 -18.85
N ARG A 407 -14.20 -13.18 -18.48
CA ARG A 407 -15.26 -14.14 -18.13
C ARG A 407 -15.01 -14.76 -16.75
N SER A 408 -15.57 -14.16 -15.70
CA SER A 408 -15.33 -14.60 -14.32
C SER A 408 -15.77 -16.04 -13.99
N ASP A 409 -16.58 -16.64 -14.87
CA ASP A 409 -17.06 -18.02 -14.80
C ASP A 409 -16.11 -19.02 -15.48
N LEU A 410 -15.10 -18.57 -16.22
CA LEU A 410 -14.11 -19.42 -16.89
C LEU A 410 -12.79 -19.46 -16.13
N PHE A 411 -12.20 -20.65 -16.07
CA PHE A 411 -10.93 -20.91 -15.40
C PHE A 411 -9.99 -21.71 -16.31
N TYR A 412 -8.71 -21.37 -16.26
CA TYR A 412 -7.64 -22.03 -17.00
C TYR A 412 -6.75 -22.79 -16.03
N HIS A 413 -6.64 -24.10 -16.23
CA HIS A 413 -5.85 -24.98 -15.38
C HIS A 413 -4.61 -25.48 -16.13
N LEU A 414 -3.41 -25.12 -15.66
CA LEU A 414 -2.15 -25.61 -16.22
C LEU A 414 -1.98 -27.09 -15.86
N ILE A 415 -2.05 -27.97 -16.86
CA ILE A 415 -1.90 -29.42 -16.70
C ILE A 415 -0.77 -29.96 -17.56
N TYR A 416 -0.22 -31.08 -17.12
CA TYR A 416 0.87 -31.82 -17.79
C TYR A 416 0.31 -33.18 -18.19
N PRO A 417 -0.15 -33.36 -19.45
CA PRO A 417 -0.88 -34.55 -19.87
C PRO A 417 -0.07 -35.84 -19.70
N ASN A 418 1.23 -35.77 -20.00
CA ASN A 418 2.18 -36.87 -19.89
C ASN A 418 3.58 -36.32 -19.54
N SER A 419 4.43 -37.19 -18.97
CA SER A 419 5.84 -36.87 -18.73
C SER A 419 6.55 -36.58 -20.06
N GLY A 420 7.01 -35.35 -20.26
CA GLY A 420 7.73 -34.91 -21.46
C GLY A 420 6.87 -34.18 -22.51
N SER A 421 5.55 -34.12 -22.34
CA SER A 421 4.68 -33.30 -23.19
C SER A 421 4.71 -31.82 -22.76
N PRO A 422 4.56 -30.87 -23.70
CA PRO A 422 4.41 -29.46 -23.34
C PRO A 422 3.17 -29.27 -22.45
N PRO A 423 3.20 -28.30 -21.52
CA PRO A 423 2.03 -27.99 -20.71
C PRO A 423 0.89 -27.47 -21.60
N ILE A 424 -0.34 -27.72 -21.15
CA ILE A 424 -1.56 -27.20 -21.78
C ILE A 424 -2.44 -26.55 -20.71
N PHE A 425 -3.27 -25.60 -21.13
CA PHE A 425 -4.34 -25.07 -20.29
C PHE A 425 -5.62 -25.85 -20.54
N ALA A 426 -6.13 -26.52 -19.51
CA ALA A 426 -7.49 -27.06 -19.50
C ALA A 426 -8.47 -25.94 -19.10
N VAL A 427 -9.47 -25.69 -19.93
CA VAL A 427 -10.50 -24.66 -19.67
C VAL A 427 -11.70 -25.29 -18.97
N SER A 428 -12.18 -24.70 -17.87
CA SER A 428 -13.31 -25.21 -17.08
C SER A 428 -14.21 -24.09 -16.56
N PHE A 429 -15.43 -24.43 -16.18
CA PHE A 429 -16.34 -23.56 -15.42
C PHE A 429 -16.12 -23.64 -13.90
N LEU A 430 -15.22 -24.52 -13.43
CA LEU A 430 -14.95 -24.72 -12.01
C LEU A 430 -13.64 -24.04 -11.60
N PRO A 431 -13.58 -23.40 -10.41
CA PRO A 431 -12.38 -22.71 -9.94
C PRO A 431 -11.24 -23.65 -9.51
N HIS A 432 -11.52 -24.94 -9.34
CA HIS A 432 -10.58 -25.94 -8.87
C HIS A 432 -10.08 -26.82 -10.02
N ALA A 433 -8.79 -27.19 -9.97
CA ALA A 433 -8.21 -28.03 -11.01
C ALA A 433 -8.93 -29.40 -11.11
N PRO A 434 -9.17 -29.90 -12.33
CA PRO A 434 -9.78 -31.21 -12.53
C PRO A 434 -8.90 -32.33 -11.96
N LEU A 435 -9.54 -33.40 -11.46
CA LEU A 435 -8.84 -34.54 -10.84
C LEU A 435 -7.96 -35.30 -11.85
N THR A 436 -8.39 -35.37 -13.11
CA THR A 436 -7.65 -36.01 -14.19
C THR A 436 -7.57 -35.10 -15.43
N PRO A 437 -6.51 -35.21 -16.24
CA PRO A 437 -6.37 -34.45 -17.50
C PRO A 437 -7.52 -34.63 -18.50
N ASP A 438 -8.27 -35.73 -18.38
CA ASP A 438 -9.37 -36.14 -19.25
C ASP A 438 -10.75 -36.05 -18.56
N SER A 439 -10.85 -35.26 -17.48
CA SER A 439 -12.09 -35.05 -16.72
C SER A 439 -13.22 -34.53 -17.61
N PRO A 440 -14.48 -34.97 -17.43
CA PRO A 440 -15.65 -34.40 -18.12
C PRO A 440 -15.95 -32.95 -17.71
N THR A 441 -15.30 -32.44 -16.65
CA THR A 441 -15.44 -31.04 -16.20
C THR A 441 -14.61 -30.03 -17.01
N ILE A 442 -13.78 -30.51 -17.94
CA ILE A 442 -12.94 -29.70 -18.82
C ILE A 442 -13.69 -29.44 -20.13
N ILE A 443 -13.89 -28.18 -20.50
CA ILE A 443 -14.53 -27.78 -21.76
C ILE A 443 -13.64 -28.15 -22.96
N GLY A 444 -12.35 -27.88 -22.82
CA GLY A 444 -11.34 -28.16 -23.84
C GLY A 444 -9.95 -27.70 -23.41
N TRP A 445 -8.99 -27.77 -24.32
CA TRP A 445 -7.57 -27.47 -24.05
C TRP A 445 -6.99 -26.46 -25.02
N LEU A 446 -6.04 -25.66 -24.52
CA LEU A 446 -5.21 -24.72 -25.27
C LEU A 446 -3.71 -25.01 -25.05
N PRO A 447 -2.83 -24.78 -26.03
CA PRO A 447 -1.39 -24.83 -25.82
C PRO A 447 -0.93 -23.80 -24.78
N ALA A 448 0.04 -24.16 -23.92
CA ALA A 448 0.63 -23.21 -22.96
C ALA A 448 2.01 -22.68 -23.40
N GLN A 449 2.38 -22.82 -24.69
CA GLN A 449 3.63 -22.30 -25.26
C GLN A 449 3.36 -21.11 -26.19
N GLY A 450 4.24 -20.09 -26.14
CA GLY A 450 4.14 -18.87 -26.94
C GLY A 450 3.96 -17.63 -26.06
N ALA A 451 5.02 -17.15 -25.41
CA ALA A 451 4.96 -15.87 -24.69
C ALA A 451 4.88 -14.72 -25.71
N GLY A 452 3.67 -14.16 -25.91
CA GLY A 452 3.44 -13.01 -26.80
C GLY A 452 2.78 -13.32 -28.14
N GLU A 453 2.40 -14.58 -28.39
CA GLU A 453 1.54 -14.96 -29.53
C GLU A 453 0.14 -15.27 -28.99
N GLU A 454 -0.90 -14.63 -29.52
CA GLU A 454 -2.30 -14.96 -29.18
C GLU A 454 -2.65 -16.32 -29.78
N SER A 455 -3.06 -17.27 -28.94
CA SER A 455 -3.62 -18.54 -29.42
C SER A 455 -4.91 -18.25 -30.19
N GLY A 456 -4.99 -18.74 -31.43
CA GLY A 456 -6.14 -18.56 -32.29
C GLY A 456 -7.24 -19.58 -32.03
N LEU A 457 -8.41 -19.38 -32.65
CA LEU A 457 -9.55 -20.30 -32.57
C LEU A 457 -9.19 -21.76 -32.92
N ASN A 458 -8.24 -21.95 -33.84
CA ASN A 458 -7.81 -23.27 -34.30
C ASN A 458 -6.96 -24.04 -33.28
N ASP A 459 -6.51 -23.39 -32.22
CA ASP A 459 -5.68 -24.00 -31.17
C ASP A 459 -6.52 -24.65 -30.05
N PHE A 460 -7.84 -24.40 -30.03
CA PHE A 460 -8.74 -24.97 -29.03
C PHE A 460 -9.15 -26.40 -29.39
N THR A 461 -8.79 -27.35 -28.54
CA THR A 461 -9.21 -28.75 -28.68
C THR A 461 -10.40 -29.02 -27.77
N GLU A 462 -11.56 -29.37 -28.33
CA GLU A 462 -12.77 -29.66 -27.56
C GLU A 462 -12.70 -31.00 -26.82
N ASN A 463 -13.27 -31.05 -25.60
CA ASN A 463 -13.44 -32.29 -24.86
C ASN A 463 -14.80 -32.92 -25.14
N HIS A 464 -14.81 -34.05 -25.86
CA HIS A 464 -16.04 -34.78 -26.15
C HIS A 464 -16.80 -35.22 -24.89
N LYS A 465 -16.14 -35.52 -23.77
CA LYS A 465 -16.82 -35.93 -22.54
C LYS A 465 -17.61 -34.78 -21.90
N PHE A 466 -17.17 -33.54 -22.10
CA PHE A 466 -17.91 -32.36 -21.65
C PHE A 466 -19.18 -32.15 -22.49
N ARG A 467 -19.17 -32.55 -23.77
CA ARG A 467 -20.34 -32.52 -24.65
C ARG A 467 -21.53 -33.25 -24.04
N ASP A 468 -21.27 -34.44 -23.52
CA ASP A 468 -22.32 -35.28 -22.91
C ASP A 468 -22.90 -34.61 -21.67
N VAL A 469 -22.05 -34.02 -20.83
CA VAL A 469 -22.46 -33.28 -19.63
C VAL A 469 -23.25 -32.03 -19.98
N LEU A 470 -22.82 -31.28 -21.00
CA LEU A 470 -23.50 -30.10 -21.49
C LEU A 470 -24.93 -30.43 -21.96
N HIS A 471 -25.07 -31.43 -22.83
CA HIS A 471 -26.37 -31.84 -23.35
C HIS A 471 -27.27 -32.39 -22.24
N GLN A 472 -26.72 -33.17 -21.30
CA GLN A 472 -27.47 -33.63 -20.13
C GLN A 472 -27.99 -32.46 -19.30
N ALA A 473 -27.14 -31.48 -18.98
CA ALA A 473 -27.51 -30.32 -18.19
C ALA A 473 -28.59 -29.47 -18.87
N VAL A 474 -28.45 -29.24 -20.18
CA VAL A 474 -29.44 -28.46 -20.94
C VAL A 474 -30.77 -29.22 -21.00
N GLN A 475 -30.75 -30.51 -21.34
CA GLN A 475 -31.98 -31.30 -21.40
C GLN A 475 -32.70 -31.37 -20.05
N ASP A 476 -31.97 -31.59 -18.96
CA ASP A 476 -32.52 -31.61 -17.60
C ASP A 476 -33.04 -30.24 -17.19
N GLY A 477 -32.30 -29.16 -17.49
CA GLY A 477 -32.74 -27.79 -17.22
C GLY A 477 -34.04 -27.43 -17.94
N LEU A 478 -34.19 -27.86 -19.21
CA LEU A 478 -35.43 -27.69 -19.95
C LEU A 478 -36.57 -28.53 -19.36
N ARG A 479 -36.30 -29.74 -18.90
CA ARG A 479 -37.30 -30.64 -18.28
C ARG A 479 -37.80 -30.09 -16.94
N GLU A 480 -36.89 -29.55 -16.14
CA GLU A 480 -37.16 -28.97 -14.82
C GLU A 480 -37.72 -27.54 -14.91
N GLY A 481 -37.59 -26.88 -16.07
CA GLY A 481 -38.07 -25.52 -16.28
C GLY A 481 -37.28 -24.50 -15.47
N VAL A 482 -35.97 -24.67 -15.34
CA VAL A 482 -35.10 -23.81 -14.52
C VAL A 482 -34.73 -22.48 -15.20
N ASP A 483 -35.09 -22.31 -16.48
CA ASP A 483 -34.67 -21.17 -17.28
C ASP A 483 -35.86 -20.40 -17.88
N GLU A 484 -36.11 -19.21 -17.33
CA GLU A 484 -37.21 -18.34 -17.75
C GLU A 484 -37.08 -17.89 -19.21
N VAL A 485 -35.86 -17.73 -19.74
CA VAL A 485 -35.65 -17.31 -21.14
C VAL A 485 -36.22 -18.36 -22.09
N GLN A 486 -35.93 -19.63 -21.80
CA GLN A 486 -36.42 -20.75 -22.61
C GLN A 486 -37.93 -20.91 -22.49
N GLN A 487 -38.49 -20.75 -21.28
CA GLN A 487 -39.94 -20.82 -21.05
C GLN A 487 -40.70 -19.71 -21.79
N ASN A 488 -40.17 -18.49 -21.77
CA ASN A 488 -40.74 -17.37 -22.50
C ASN A 488 -40.67 -17.58 -24.01
N GLY A 489 -39.55 -18.09 -24.52
CA GLY A 489 -39.39 -18.46 -25.93
C GLY A 489 -40.42 -19.48 -26.39
N ALA A 490 -40.64 -20.53 -25.59
CA ALA A 490 -41.65 -21.55 -25.88
C ALA A 490 -43.07 -20.96 -25.87
N THR A 491 -43.38 -20.12 -24.88
CA THR A 491 -44.66 -19.41 -24.77
C THR A 491 -44.91 -18.53 -25.99
N GLN A 492 -43.88 -17.86 -26.53
CA GLN A 492 -44.01 -17.05 -27.73
C GLN A 492 -44.20 -17.90 -29.01
N LEU A 493 -43.50 -19.04 -29.10
CA LEU A 493 -43.58 -19.91 -30.27
C LEU A 493 -44.93 -20.63 -30.40
N GLN A 494 -45.57 -20.96 -29.27
CA GLN A 494 -46.80 -21.77 -29.15
C GLN A 494 -46.67 -23.21 -29.66
N ASN A 495 -46.33 -23.45 -30.93
CA ASN A 495 -46.15 -24.78 -31.49
C ASN A 495 -45.00 -24.81 -32.53
N GLY A 496 -44.18 -25.85 -32.51
CA GLY A 496 -43.11 -26.05 -33.50
C GLY A 496 -41.75 -26.39 -32.86
N TRP A 497 -40.71 -26.47 -33.69
CA TRP A 497 -39.34 -26.68 -33.20
C TRP A 497 -38.73 -25.37 -32.70
N MET A 498 -38.20 -25.39 -31.47
CA MET A 498 -37.46 -24.30 -30.85
C MET A 498 -35.98 -24.69 -30.79
N HIS A 499 -35.10 -23.73 -31.11
CA HIS A 499 -33.66 -23.89 -31.03
C HIS A 499 -33.14 -23.28 -29.73
N ILE A 500 -32.30 -24.02 -29.02
CA ILE A 500 -31.57 -23.54 -27.85
C ILE A 500 -30.27 -22.95 -28.36
N HIS A 501 -30.17 -21.62 -28.32
CA HIS A 501 -29.01 -20.89 -28.79
C HIS A 501 -27.94 -20.75 -27.70
N ASP A 502 -26.69 -20.69 -28.13
CA ASP A 502 -25.60 -20.21 -27.30
C ASP A 502 -25.63 -18.67 -27.28
N GLU A 503 -25.52 -18.09 -26.09
CA GLU A 503 -25.64 -16.65 -25.83
C GLU A 503 -24.47 -15.83 -26.38
N ARG A 504 -23.39 -16.48 -26.88
CA ARG A 504 -22.29 -15.81 -27.58
C ARG A 504 -22.77 -15.07 -28.83
N ASN A 505 -23.80 -15.60 -29.52
CA ASN A 505 -24.25 -15.10 -30.81
C ASN A 505 -25.74 -15.40 -31.03
N ILE A 506 -26.59 -14.56 -30.44
CA ILE A 506 -28.05 -14.72 -30.55
C ILE A 506 -28.52 -14.20 -31.92
N PRO A 507 -29.25 -15.01 -32.72
CA PRO A 507 -29.76 -14.56 -34.00
C PRO A 507 -30.83 -13.46 -33.85
N PRO A 508 -30.99 -12.58 -34.86
CA PRO A 508 -32.12 -11.66 -34.90
C PRO A 508 -33.46 -12.41 -34.78
N LEU A 509 -34.44 -11.77 -34.14
CA LEU A 509 -35.75 -12.36 -33.89
C LEU A 509 -36.37 -12.97 -35.16
N GLY A 510 -36.74 -14.25 -35.09
CA GLY A 510 -37.35 -14.98 -36.20
C GLY A 510 -36.37 -15.53 -37.24
N ARG A 511 -35.06 -15.41 -37.03
CA ARG A 511 -34.02 -16.07 -37.83
C ARG A 511 -33.46 -17.29 -37.10
N ILE A 512 -33.06 -18.29 -37.88
CA ILE A 512 -32.28 -19.42 -37.38
C ILE A 512 -30.83 -18.96 -37.30
N GLY A 513 -30.20 -19.18 -36.14
CA GLY A 513 -28.79 -18.87 -35.91
C GLY A 513 -27.83 -19.77 -36.69
N ASP A 514 -26.53 -19.48 -36.58
CA ASP A 514 -25.50 -20.33 -37.15
C ASP A 514 -25.55 -21.73 -36.50
N PRO A 515 -25.51 -22.83 -37.27
CA PRO A 515 -25.45 -24.18 -36.70
C PRO A 515 -24.36 -24.37 -35.65
N ASP A 516 -23.23 -23.65 -35.74
CA ASP A 516 -22.12 -23.74 -34.78
C ASP A 516 -22.48 -23.13 -33.41
N ASP A 517 -23.54 -22.31 -33.34
CA ASP A 517 -24.06 -21.61 -32.14
C ASP A 517 -25.46 -22.09 -31.71
N ILE A 518 -25.99 -23.15 -32.32
CA ILE A 518 -27.21 -23.82 -31.86
C ILE A 518 -26.79 -25.00 -30.99
N VAL A 519 -27.10 -24.99 -29.70
CA VAL A 519 -26.78 -26.10 -28.78
C VAL A 519 -27.61 -27.34 -29.11
N ALA A 520 -28.93 -27.15 -29.28
CA ALA A 520 -29.88 -28.22 -29.53
C ALA A 520 -31.22 -27.69 -30.05
N SER A 521 -32.12 -28.61 -30.43
CA SER A 521 -33.51 -28.32 -30.78
C SER A 521 -34.47 -29.15 -29.93
N VAL A 522 -35.64 -28.59 -29.62
CA VAL A 522 -36.72 -29.25 -28.89
C VAL A 522 -38.07 -28.89 -29.50
N LEU A 523 -39.04 -29.80 -29.43
CA LEU A 523 -40.41 -29.54 -29.82
C LEU A 523 -41.14 -28.74 -28.72
N VAL A 524 -41.92 -27.76 -29.14
CA VAL A 524 -42.83 -26.99 -28.31
C VAL A 524 -44.26 -27.27 -28.74
N GLU A 525 -45.14 -27.53 -27.78
CA GLU A 525 -46.57 -27.70 -28.00
C GLU A 525 -47.38 -26.91 -26.96
N ASN A 526 -48.36 -26.13 -27.41
CA ASN A 526 -49.18 -25.25 -26.57
C ASN A 526 -48.36 -24.38 -25.59
N GLY A 527 -47.24 -23.84 -26.07
CA GLY A 527 -46.33 -23.00 -25.29
C GLY A 527 -45.43 -23.75 -24.30
N LYS A 528 -45.44 -25.09 -24.29
CA LYS A 528 -44.65 -25.91 -23.37
C LYS A 528 -43.54 -26.66 -24.10
N ILE A 529 -42.36 -26.68 -23.49
CA ILE A 529 -41.19 -27.41 -23.99
C ILE A 529 -41.35 -28.90 -23.73
N LEU A 530 -41.22 -29.72 -24.77
CA LEU A 530 -41.18 -31.17 -24.66
C LEU A 530 -39.73 -31.66 -24.60
N ALA A 531 -39.12 -31.60 -23.42
CA ALA A 531 -37.68 -31.89 -23.23
C ALA A 531 -37.25 -33.32 -23.62
N ASN A 532 -38.18 -34.27 -23.75
CA ASN A 532 -37.92 -35.63 -24.26
C ASN A 532 -37.65 -35.66 -25.78
N THR A 533 -37.97 -34.60 -26.50
CA THR A 533 -37.68 -34.44 -27.94
C THR A 533 -36.34 -33.77 -28.22
N TYR A 534 -35.50 -33.60 -27.19
CA TYR A 534 -34.20 -32.95 -27.28
C TYR A 534 -33.30 -33.59 -28.33
N GLN A 535 -32.84 -32.78 -29.28
CA GLN A 535 -31.94 -33.15 -30.34
C GLN A 535 -30.69 -32.27 -30.27
N PRO A 536 -29.54 -32.79 -29.80
CA PRO A 536 -28.26 -32.10 -29.89
C PRO A 536 -27.96 -31.66 -31.32
N MET A 537 -27.43 -30.45 -31.50
CA MET A 537 -26.95 -30.01 -32.80
C MET A 537 -25.55 -30.57 -33.07
N PRO A 538 -25.34 -31.40 -34.11
CA PRO A 538 -24.03 -32.01 -34.37
C PRO A 538 -22.94 -31.00 -34.73
N ALA A 539 -23.31 -29.87 -35.33
CA ALA A 539 -22.38 -28.82 -35.75
C ALA A 539 -21.91 -27.91 -34.61
N TYR A 540 -22.56 -27.98 -33.45
CA TYR A 540 -22.31 -27.08 -32.33
C TYR A 540 -20.85 -27.12 -31.84
N ARG A 541 -20.25 -25.93 -31.61
CA ARG A 541 -18.86 -25.78 -31.12
C ARG A 541 -18.80 -25.09 -29.76
N PHE A 542 -17.96 -25.58 -28.86
CA PHE A 542 -17.72 -24.97 -27.54
C PHE A 542 -16.89 -23.71 -27.61
N CYS A 543 -16.15 -23.49 -28.69
CA CYS A 543 -15.38 -22.29 -28.92
C CYS A 543 -15.59 -21.83 -30.36
N THR A 544 -15.98 -20.56 -30.55
CA THR A 544 -16.11 -19.91 -31.85
C THR A 544 -15.34 -18.59 -31.82
N SER A 545 -15.37 -17.81 -32.91
CA SER A 545 -14.81 -16.45 -32.91
C SER A 545 -15.45 -15.52 -31.87
N HIS A 546 -16.61 -15.89 -31.32
CA HIS A 546 -17.30 -15.17 -30.25
C HIS A 546 -16.95 -15.66 -28.83
N GLY A 547 -16.00 -16.59 -28.72
CA GLY A 547 -15.44 -17.08 -27.45
C GLY A 547 -15.95 -18.47 -27.05
N VAL A 548 -15.72 -18.80 -25.77
CA VAL A 548 -16.15 -20.08 -25.16
C VAL A 548 -17.63 -20.04 -24.81
N THR A 549 -18.30 -21.17 -24.98
CA THR A 549 -19.74 -21.38 -24.83
C THR A 549 -20.38 -20.60 -23.68
N GLN A 550 -21.55 -20.03 -23.94
CA GLN A 550 -22.33 -19.27 -22.97
C GLN A 550 -23.79 -19.71 -23.03
N LEU A 551 -24.33 -20.09 -21.88
CA LEU A 551 -25.74 -20.45 -21.75
C LEU A 551 -26.50 -19.34 -21.04
N THR A 552 -27.82 -19.35 -21.19
CA THR A 552 -28.73 -18.52 -20.40
C THR A 552 -28.56 -18.81 -18.91
N PRO A 553 -28.84 -17.84 -18.01
CA PRO A 553 -28.49 -17.94 -16.58
C PRO A 553 -28.99 -19.23 -15.89
N GLY A 554 -30.21 -19.67 -16.18
CA GLY A 554 -30.79 -20.87 -15.56
C GLY A 554 -30.09 -22.14 -16.03
N LEU A 555 -29.87 -22.29 -17.34
CA LEU A 555 -29.14 -23.41 -17.90
C LEU A 555 -27.66 -23.42 -17.49
N SER A 556 -27.02 -22.25 -17.40
CA SER A 556 -25.65 -22.10 -16.91
C SER A 556 -25.51 -22.56 -15.47
N GLN A 557 -26.48 -22.21 -14.60
CA GLN A 557 -26.49 -22.64 -13.21
C GLN A 557 -26.69 -24.16 -13.10
N LYS A 558 -27.59 -24.73 -13.92
CA LYS A 558 -27.82 -26.18 -13.98
C LYS A 558 -26.56 -26.94 -14.40
N LEU A 559 -25.89 -26.48 -15.45
CA LEU A 559 -24.62 -27.04 -15.92
C LEU A 559 -23.56 -26.99 -14.82
N ARG A 560 -23.40 -25.85 -14.16
CA ARG A 560 -22.42 -25.71 -13.09
C ARG A 560 -22.68 -26.66 -11.92
N SER A 561 -23.93 -26.82 -11.51
CA SER A 561 -24.30 -27.77 -10.44
C SER A 561 -23.95 -29.22 -10.82
N LEU A 562 -24.17 -29.62 -12.08
CA LEU A 562 -23.81 -30.95 -12.55
C LEU A 562 -22.28 -31.14 -12.60
N LEU A 563 -21.53 -30.12 -13.04
CA LEU A 563 -20.07 -30.15 -13.04
C LEU A 563 -19.49 -30.25 -11.61
N GLU A 564 -20.06 -29.53 -10.65
CA GLU A 564 -19.67 -29.60 -9.23
C GLU A 564 -19.92 -31.01 -8.66
N GLN A 565 -21.03 -31.67 -9.02
CA GLN A 565 -21.30 -33.05 -8.63
C GLN A 565 -20.31 -34.06 -9.23
N LEU A 566 -19.89 -33.85 -10.49
CA LEU A 566 -18.89 -34.71 -11.16
C LEU A 566 -17.46 -34.47 -10.65
N SER A 567 -17.22 -33.33 -10.00
CA SER A 567 -15.93 -32.97 -9.43
C SER A 567 -15.75 -33.43 -7.98
N ALA A 568 -16.85 -33.75 -7.28
CA ALA A 568 -16.86 -34.27 -5.92
C ALA A 568 -16.60 -35.78 -5.92
#